data_AF-A0A7W0GMZ1-F1
#
_entry.id   AF-A0A7W0GMZ1-F1
#
_cell.length_a   1.000
_cell.length_b   1.000
_cell.length_c   1.000
_cell.angle_alpha   90.00
_cell.angle_beta   90.00
_cell.angle_gamma   90.00
#
_symmetry.space_group_name_H-M   'P 1'
#
loop_
_entity.id
_entity.type
_entity.pdbx_description
1 polymer ?
#
loop_
_entity_poly.entity_id
_entity_poly.type
_entity_poly.pdbx_seq_one_letter_code
_entity_poly.pdbx_strand_id
1 'polypeptide(L)'
;MEVSLEPSPQSIGTPVLGLIGPTQRITAGNIQVDFTSFYKTFFQTGSLKDAIGALTSRTASGFYFRTTARQFFYDVWASYKCNACSKEQIGIRVRRMYREAKAQNLQRTPSIGQLKRKIKNEERRSFKKFRDAYFMYDINPSNVTRFPATYPEADAYALRLQRPKRRSQRRG
;
A
#
# COMPACT_ATOMS: atom_id res chain seq x y z
N MET A 1 19.99 -0.05 46.40
CA MET A 1 18.82 0.11 45.52
C MET A 1 19.30 -0.15 44.11
N GLU A 2 19.07 -1.37 43.64
CA GLU A 2 19.43 -1.82 42.30
C GLU A 2 18.31 -1.34 41.36
N VAL A 3 18.60 -0.32 40.55
CA VAL A 3 17.64 0.16 39.55
C VAL A 3 17.73 -0.80 38.37
N SER A 4 16.87 -1.81 38.38
CA SER A 4 16.66 -2.68 37.23
C SER A 4 16.09 -1.84 36.09
N LEU A 5 16.97 -1.40 35.19
CA LEU A 5 16.59 -0.92 33.87
C LEU A 5 16.10 -2.14 33.08
N GLU A 6 14.81 -2.46 33.25
CA GLU A 6 14.08 -3.31 32.30
C GLU A 6 14.43 -2.81 30.89
N PRO A 7 14.97 -3.66 30.00
CA PRO A 7 15.26 -3.24 28.65
C PRO A 7 13.96 -2.78 28.02
N SER A 8 13.85 -1.46 27.77
CA SER A 8 12.77 -0.87 26.99
C SER A 8 12.55 -1.78 25.78
N PRO A 9 11.33 -2.32 25.58
CA PRO A 9 11.07 -3.27 24.52
C PRO A 9 11.58 -2.64 23.23
N GLN A 10 12.69 -3.18 22.73
CA GLN A 10 13.41 -2.62 21.58
C GLN A 10 12.35 -2.37 20.52
N SER A 11 12.19 -1.11 20.13
CA SER A 11 11.23 -0.68 19.12
C SER A 11 11.47 -1.54 17.89
N ILE A 12 10.70 -2.63 17.74
CA ILE A 12 10.70 -3.45 16.53
C ILE A 12 9.99 -2.57 15.51
N GLY A 13 10.79 -1.68 14.94
CA GLY A 13 10.34 -0.53 14.19
C GLY A 13 9.46 -0.99 13.05
N THR A 14 8.29 -0.36 12.93
CA THR A 14 7.52 -0.50 11.70
C THR A 14 8.27 0.25 10.59
N PRO A 15 8.41 -0.32 9.38
CA PRO A 15 9.43 0.14 8.45
C PRO A 15 9.05 1.50 7.84
N VAL A 16 7.75 1.83 7.76
CA VAL A 16 7.26 3.09 7.16
C VAL A 16 5.93 3.52 7.78
N LEU A 17 5.81 4.78 8.23
CA LEU A 17 4.52 5.38 8.65
C LEU A 17 3.74 5.99 7.49
N GLY A 18 4.46 6.50 6.50
CA GLY A 18 3.93 7.15 5.31
C GLY A 18 5.05 7.48 4.35
N LEU A 19 4.66 7.86 3.15
CA LEU A 19 5.58 8.26 2.09
C LEU A 19 5.38 9.74 1.81
N ILE A 20 6.49 10.48 1.78
CA ILE A 20 6.56 11.87 1.38
C ILE A 20 7.61 11.97 0.29
N GLY A 21 7.27 12.51 -0.86
CA GLY A 21 8.21 12.63 -1.97
C GLY A 21 7.79 13.71 -2.97
N PRO A 22 8.76 14.32 -3.68
CA PRO A 22 8.47 15.33 -4.68
C PRO A 22 7.73 14.69 -5.88
N THR A 23 6.76 15.40 -6.45
CA THR A 23 6.03 15.00 -7.66
C THR A 23 6.73 15.42 -8.95
N GLN A 24 7.76 16.25 -8.82
CA GLN A 24 8.54 16.81 -9.92
C GLN A 24 10.04 16.66 -9.65
N ARG A 25 10.87 16.89 -10.66
CA ARG A 25 12.33 16.89 -10.49
C ARG A 25 12.75 18.02 -9.55
N ILE A 26 13.64 17.71 -8.64
CA ILE A 26 14.19 18.65 -7.65
C ILE A 26 15.69 18.34 -7.47
N THR A 27 16.47 19.36 -7.15
CA THR A 27 17.90 19.20 -6.87
C THR A 27 18.11 18.60 -5.48
N ALA A 28 19.21 17.89 -5.27
CA ALA A 28 19.55 17.32 -3.96
C ALA A 28 19.64 18.39 -2.86
N GLY A 29 20.18 19.57 -3.19
CA GLY A 29 20.26 20.69 -2.25
C GLY A 29 18.89 21.18 -1.78
N ASN A 30 17.89 21.27 -2.68
CA ASN A 30 16.54 21.68 -2.29
C ASN A 30 15.85 20.61 -1.43
N ILE A 31 15.99 19.31 -1.77
CA ILE A 31 15.50 18.21 -0.92
C ILE A 31 16.09 18.33 0.49
N GLN A 32 17.42 18.49 0.59
CA GLN A 32 18.09 18.55 1.87
C GLN A 32 17.55 19.69 2.73
N VAL A 33 17.38 20.90 2.19
CA VAL A 33 16.88 22.04 2.96
C VAL A 33 15.43 21.84 3.40
N ASP A 34 14.56 21.36 2.50
CA ASP A 34 13.14 21.20 2.79
C ASP A 34 12.90 20.11 3.83
N PHE A 35 13.56 18.95 3.69
CA PHE A 35 13.44 17.86 4.66
C PHE A 35 14.12 18.18 5.99
N THR A 36 15.24 18.92 5.98
CA THR A 36 15.86 19.40 7.23
C THR A 36 14.88 20.30 7.99
N SER A 37 14.21 21.21 7.28
CA SER A 37 13.18 22.08 7.87
C SER A 37 12.01 21.27 8.43
N PHE A 38 11.51 20.30 7.66
CA PHE A 38 10.45 19.38 8.09
C PHE A 38 10.80 18.67 9.41
N TYR A 39 11.94 17.97 9.46
CA TYR A 39 12.32 17.18 10.63
C TYR A 39 12.63 18.08 11.84
N LYS A 40 13.30 19.21 11.62
CA LYS A 40 13.56 20.19 12.68
C LYS A 40 12.26 20.66 13.31
N THR A 41 11.29 21.10 12.50
CA THR A 41 9.98 21.53 13.01
C THR A 41 9.25 20.39 13.69
N PHE A 42 9.25 19.19 13.10
CA PHE A 42 8.58 18.03 13.69
C PHE A 42 9.11 17.69 15.09
N PHE A 43 10.43 17.64 15.27
CA PHE A 43 11.04 17.32 16.57
C PHE A 43 10.90 18.45 17.59
N GLN A 44 10.82 19.70 17.15
CA GLN A 44 10.65 20.85 18.04
C GLN A 44 9.19 21.00 18.53
N THR A 45 8.21 20.74 17.67
CA THR A 45 6.80 21.01 17.98
C THR A 45 5.99 19.75 18.29
N GLY A 46 6.46 18.57 17.88
CA GLY A 46 5.68 17.33 17.90
C GLY A 46 4.50 17.33 16.91
N SER A 47 4.36 18.36 16.07
CA SER A 47 3.20 18.56 15.19
C SER A 47 3.54 18.24 13.74
N LEU A 48 2.93 17.16 13.21
CA LEU A 48 3.06 16.80 11.80
C LEU A 48 2.48 17.90 10.88
N LYS A 49 1.43 18.60 11.32
CA LYS A 49 0.82 19.70 10.56
C LYS A 49 1.83 20.82 10.33
N ASP A 50 2.53 21.24 11.38
CA ASP A 50 3.50 22.34 11.29
C ASP A 50 4.74 21.92 10.52
N ALA A 51 5.21 20.68 10.72
CA ALA A 51 6.30 20.11 9.95
C ALA A 51 6.00 20.09 8.44
N ILE A 52 4.80 19.67 8.07
CA ILE A 52 4.32 19.75 6.68
C ILE A 52 4.27 21.19 6.18
N GLY A 53 3.80 22.13 7.00
CA GLY A 53 3.83 23.56 6.68
C GLY A 53 5.25 24.02 6.33
N ALA A 54 6.22 23.67 7.17
CA ALA A 54 7.64 23.96 6.95
C ALA A 54 8.17 23.32 5.65
N LEU A 55 7.86 22.05 5.39
CA LEU A 55 8.24 21.34 4.16
C LEU A 55 7.73 22.05 2.90
N THR A 56 6.49 22.54 2.93
CA THR A 56 5.85 23.13 1.74
C THR A 56 6.07 24.63 1.60
N SER A 57 6.66 25.30 2.60
CA SER A 57 6.79 26.76 2.67
C SER A 57 7.52 27.40 1.49
N ARG A 58 8.39 26.65 0.82
CA ARG A 58 9.23 27.11 -0.31
C ARG A 58 8.80 26.53 -1.66
N THR A 59 7.70 25.79 -1.70
CA THR A 59 7.26 25.05 -2.89
C THR A 59 5.83 25.38 -3.26
N ALA A 60 5.48 25.20 -4.53
CA ALA A 60 4.09 25.32 -4.98
C ALA A 60 3.20 24.25 -4.31
N SER A 61 1.91 24.56 -4.18
CA SER A 61 0.92 23.59 -3.69
C SER A 61 0.95 22.31 -4.55
N GLY A 62 0.96 21.15 -3.89
CA GLY A 62 1.01 19.84 -4.56
C GLY A 62 2.40 19.37 -4.99
N PHE A 63 3.47 20.13 -4.69
CA PHE A 63 4.83 19.71 -5.02
C PHE A 63 5.25 18.42 -4.31
N TYR A 64 4.88 18.26 -3.03
CA TYR A 64 5.13 17.03 -2.28
C TYR A 64 3.89 16.14 -2.24
N PHE A 65 3.99 14.96 -2.88
CA PHE A 65 3.06 13.86 -2.70
C PHE A 65 3.22 13.28 -1.30
N ARG A 66 2.09 13.00 -0.66
CA ARG A 66 2.04 12.51 0.71
C ARG A 66 0.94 11.46 0.83
N THR A 67 1.28 10.33 1.44
CA THR A 67 0.32 9.26 1.70
C THR A 67 0.69 8.52 2.97
N THR A 68 -0.30 7.97 3.67
CA THR A 68 -0.05 7.10 4.83
C THR A 68 0.33 5.71 4.34
N ALA A 69 1.05 4.92 5.14
CA ALA A 69 1.39 3.54 4.78
C ALA A 69 0.14 2.71 4.46
N ARG A 70 -0.97 2.94 5.19
CA ARG A 70 -2.26 2.30 4.94
C ARG A 70 -2.84 2.69 3.59
N GLN A 71 -2.89 4.00 3.30
CA GLN A 71 -3.44 4.48 2.05
C GLN A 71 -2.63 4.00 0.85
N PHE A 72 -1.29 4.04 0.96
CA PHE A 72 -0.40 3.49 -0.07
C PHE A 72 -0.64 2.00 -0.32
N PHE A 73 -0.79 1.20 0.73
CA PHE A 73 -1.12 -0.21 0.59
C PHE A 73 -2.46 -0.42 -0.14
N TYR A 74 -3.49 0.39 0.16
CA TYR A 74 -4.76 0.33 -0.56
C TYR A 74 -4.64 0.76 -2.02
N ASP A 75 -3.81 1.76 -2.34
CA ASP A 75 -3.52 2.17 -3.72
C ASP A 75 -2.84 1.03 -4.51
N VAL A 76 -1.86 0.37 -3.90
CA VAL A 76 -1.18 -0.80 -4.48
C VAL A 76 -2.15 -1.96 -4.67
N TRP A 77 -2.99 -2.25 -3.67
CA TRP A 77 -4.01 -3.30 -3.77
C TRP A 77 -5.02 -3.01 -4.88
N ALA A 78 -5.50 -1.77 -4.98
CA ALA A 78 -6.40 -1.36 -6.04
C ALA A 78 -5.75 -1.47 -7.42
N SER A 79 -4.49 -1.04 -7.55
CA SER A 79 -3.71 -1.22 -8.78
C SER A 79 -3.59 -2.71 -9.16
N TYR A 80 -3.29 -3.58 -8.20
CA TYR A 80 -3.28 -5.03 -8.41
C TYR A 80 -4.64 -5.55 -8.91
N LYS A 81 -5.74 -5.11 -8.28
CA LYS A 81 -7.09 -5.51 -8.71
C LYS A 81 -7.42 -5.06 -10.13
N CYS A 82 -7.06 -3.83 -10.49
CA CYS A 82 -7.31 -3.29 -11.82
C CYS A 82 -6.45 -3.96 -12.89
N ASN A 83 -5.15 -4.15 -12.60
CA ASN A 83 -4.16 -4.51 -13.61
C ASN A 83 -3.89 -6.02 -13.68
N ALA A 84 -4.00 -6.75 -12.57
CA ALA A 84 -3.72 -8.19 -12.52
C ALA A 84 -4.97 -9.05 -12.32
N CYS A 85 -6.06 -8.49 -11.78
CA CYS A 85 -7.33 -9.19 -11.60
C CYS A 85 -8.43 -8.78 -12.59
N SER A 86 -8.08 -8.11 -13.69
CA SER A 86 -9.03 -7.87 -14.78
C SER A 86 -9.51 -9.20 -15.39
N LYS A 87 -10.71 -9.22 -15.98
CA LYS A 87 -11.27 -10.43 -16.61
C LYS A 87 -10.31 -11.01 -17.66
N GLU A 88 -9.66 -10.14 -18.41
CA GLU A 88 -8.67 -10.49 -19.44
C GLU A 88 -7.43 -11.13 -18.81
N GLN A 89 -6.84 -10.50 -17.80
CA GLN A 89 -5.60 -10.96 -17.15
C GLN A 89 -5.82 -12.26 -16.36
N ILE A 90 -6.97 -12.40 -15.71
CA ILE A 90 -7.39 -13.69 -15.13
C ILE A 90 -7.52 -14.75 -16.23
N GLY A 91 -8.08 -14.41 -17.40
CA GLY A 91 -8.17 -15.32 -18.54
C GLY A 91 -6.80 -15.81 -19.01
N ILE A 92 -5.85 -14.89 -19.20
CA ILE A 92 -4.46 -15.19 -19.57
C ILE A 92 -3.81 -16.11 -18.53
N ARG A 93 -3.89 -15.74 -17.25
CA ARG A 93 -3.32 -16.51 -16.13
C ARG A 93 -3.89 -17.92 -16.07
N VAL A 94 -5.20 -18.07 -16.20
CA VAL A 94 -5.86 -19.38 -16.15
C VAL A 94 -5.48 -20.26 -17.34
N ARG A 95 -5.38 -19.71 -18.55
CA ARG A 95 -4.91 -20.45 -19.72
C ARG A 95 -3.46 -20.92 -19.56
N ARG A 96 -2.61 -20.10 -18.92
CA ARG A 96 -1.24 -20.50 -18.57
C ARG A 96 -1.23 -21.66 -17.58
N MET A 97 -1.94 -21.53 -16.45
CA MET A 97 -2.06 -22.59 -15.44
C MET A 97 -2.62 -23.90 -16.02
N TYR A 98 -3.59 -23.82 -16.91
CA TYR A 98 -4.15 -24.99 -17.58
C TYR A 98 -3.12 -25.70 -18.48
N ARG A 99 -2.34 -24.93 -19.25
CA ARG A 99 -1.27 -25.48 -20.09
C ARG A 99 -0.17 -26.13 -19.25
N GLU A 100 0.25 -25.49 -18.15
CA GLU A 100 1.21 -26.03 -17.18
C GLU A 100 0.71 -27.35 -16.57
N ALA A 101 -0.55 -27.39 -16.12
CA ALA A 101 -1.18 -28.59 -15.57
C ALA A 101 -1.25 -29.74 -16.58
N LYS A 102 -1.56 -29.44 -17.84
CA LYS A 102 -1.59 -30.44 -18.94
C LYS A 102 -0.19 -30.97 -19.25
N ALA A 103 0.82 -30.10 -19.27
CA ALA A 103 2.21 -30.49 -19.53
C ALA A 103 2.80 -31.38 -18.42
N GLN A 104 2.33 -31.21 -17.17
CA GLN A 104 2.75 -32.01 -16.02
C GLN A 104 2.05 -33.39 -15.93
N ASN A 105 1.23 -33.77 -16.91
CA ASN A 105 0.48 -35.04 -16.92
C ASN A 105 -0.27 -35.35 -15.61
N LEU A 106 -0.84 -34.31 -14.98
CA LEU A 106 -1.63 -34.49 -13.76
C LEU A 106 -2.80 -35.45 -14.04
N GLN A 107 -3.01 -36.44 -13.16
CA GLN A 107 -4.11 -37.41 -13.26
C GLN A 107 -5.48 -36.76 -13.53
N ARG A 108 -5.68 -35.52 -13.03
CA ARG A 108 -6.87 -34.72 -13.31
C ARG A 108 -6.50 -33.27 -13.52
N THR A 109 -6.51 -32.83 -14.78
CA THR A 109 -6.29 -31.41 -15.12
C THR A 109 -7.53 -30.58 -14.71
N PRO A 110 -7.39 -29.54 -13.87
CA PRO A 110 -8.50 -28.69 -13.49
C PRO A 110 -9.11 -27.95 -14.68
N SER A 111 -10.43 -27.79 -14.71
CA SER A 111 -11.09 -27.00 -15.76
C SER A 111 -10.77 -25.51 -15.61
N ILE A 112 -10.87 -24.77 -16.72
CA ILE A 112 -10.73 -23.30 -16.75
C ILE A 112 -11.67 -22.64 -15.72
N GLY A 113 -12.90 -23.14 -15.58
CA GLY A 113 -13.86 -22.65 -14.59
C GLY A 113 -13.41 -22.89 -13.14
N GLN A 114 -12.85 -24.06 -12.85
CA GLN A 114 -12.30 -24.39 -11.53
C GLN A 114 -11.11 -23.48 -11.18
N LEU A 115 -10.20 -23.26 -12.13
CA LEU A 115 -9.04 -22.38 -11.95
C LEU A 115 -9.45 -20.92 -11.72
N LYS A 116 -10.45 -20.41 -12.46
CA LYS A 116 -11.02 -19.06 -12.23
C LYS A 116 -11.59 -18.92 -10.82
N ARG A 117 -12.37 -19.90 -10.36
CA ARG A 117 -12.93 -19.90 -8.99
C ARG A 117 -11.82 -19.97 -7.94
N LYS A 118 -10.80 -20.80 -8.16
CA LYS A 118 -9.65 -20.91 -7.26
C LYS A 118 -8.94 -19.57 -7.07
N ILE A 119 -8.60 -18.87 -8.16
CA ILE A 119 -7.96 -17.54 -8.09
C ILE A 119 -8.83 -16.56 -7.28
N LYS A 120 -10.14 -16.54 -7.54
CA LYS A 120 -11.07 -15.65 -6.82
C LYS A 120 -11.16 -15.99 -5.33
N ASN A 121 -11.20 -17.27 -4.99
CA ASN A 121 -11.31 -17.73 -3.60
C ASN A 121 -10.00 -17.50 -2.81
N GLU A 122 -8.85 -17.51 -3.49
CA GLU A 122 -7.54 -17.24 -2.89
C GLU A 122 -7.27 -15.75 -2.67
N GLU A 123 -8.12 -14.86 -3.18
CA GLU A 123 -7.87 -13.42 -3.15
C GLU A 123 -7.79 -12.87 -1.71
N ARG A 124 -8.72 -13.27 -0.84
CA ARG A 124 -8.71 -12.90 0.59
C ARG A 124 -7.44 -13.40 1.31
N ARG A 125 -6.99 -14.61 0.98
CA ARG A 125 -5.77 -15.19 1.54
C ARG A 125 -4.53 -14.44 1.05
N SER A 126 -4.52 -14.09 -0.24
CA SER A 126 -3.43 -13.31 -0.85
C SER A 126 -3.35 -11.91 -0.23
N PHE A 127 -4.48 -11.24 -0.04
CA PHE A 127 -4.55 -9.96 0.67
C PHE A 127 -3.93 -10.06 2.07
N LYS A 128 -4.35 -11.05 2.87
CA LYS A 128 -3.81 -11.25 4.22
C LYS A 128 -2.30 -11.43 4.17
N LYS A 129 -1.80 -12.29 3.28
CA LYS A 129 -0.35 -12.52 3.11
C LYS A 129 0.41 -11.22 2.80
N PHE A 130 -0.06 -10.44 1.83
CA PHE A 130 0.64 -9.20 1.45
C PHE A 130 0.54 -8.12 2.52
N ARG A 131 -0.61 -7.99 3.17
CA ARG A 131 -0.80 -7.08 4.30
C ARG A 131 0.15 -7.43 5.45
N ASP A 132 0.17 -8.70 5.85
CA ASP A 132 0.94 -9.15 7.01
C ASP A 132 2.43 -8.92 6.76
N ALA A 133 2.92 -9.18 5.54
CA ALA A 133 4.29 -8.87 5.15
C ALA A 133 4.58 -7.35 5.08
N TYR A 134 3.71 -6.57 4.45
CA TYR A 134 3.93 -5.13 4.26
C TYR A 134 3.92 -4.33 5.57
N PHE A 135 2.99 -4.66 6.48
CA PHE A 135 2.92 -4.02 7.79
C PHE A 135 3.69 -4.79 8.88
N MET A 136 4.43 -5.84 8.50
CA MET A 136 5.23 -6.68 9.39
C MET A 136 4.42 -7.20 10.59
N TYR A 137 3.19 -7.67 10.35
CA TYR A 137 2.32 -8.22 11.41
C TYR A 137 2.83 -9.55 11.95
N ASP A 138 3.55 -10.29 11.12
CA ASP A 138 4.23 -11.54 11.47
C ASP A 138 5.44 -11.31 12.39
N ILE A 139 6.10 -10.16 12.26
CA ILE A 139 7.28 -9.80 13.07
C ILE A 139 6.88 -9.02 14.33
N ASN A 140 5.94 -8.07 14.22
CA ASN A 140 5.46 -7.28 15.34
C ASN A 140 3.92 -7.18 15.33
N PRO A 141 3.22 -8.02 16.12
CA PRO A 141 1.76 -8.05 16.18
C PRO A 141 1.11 -6.73 16.62
N SER A 142 1.82 -5.87 17.36
CA SER A 142 1.29 -4.55 17.77
C SER A 142 1.01 -3.63 16.57
N ASN A 143 1.67 -3.89 15.43
CA ASN A 143 1.43 -3.16 14.19
C ASN A 143 -0.01 -3.33 13.68
N VAL A 144 -0.72 -4.39 14.07
CA VAL A 144 -2.14 -4.59 13.71
C VAL A 144 -3.01 -3.44 14.21
N THR A 145 -2.76 -2.99 15.44
CA THR A 145 -3.47 -1.85 16.05
C THR A 145 -3.01 -0.54 15.43
N ARG A 146 -1.72 -0.44 15.07
CA ARG A 146 -1.12 0.78 14.51
C ARG A 146 -1.54 1.05 13.06
N PHE A 147 -1.73 0.00 12.25
CA PHE A 147 -2.01 0.09 10.82
C PHE A 147 -3.21 -0.75 10.37
N PRO A 148 -4.39 -0.60 11.00
CA PRO A 148 -5.53 -1.48 10.74
C PRO A 148 -5.90 -1.45 9.25
N ALA A 149 -5.73 -2.60 8.60
CA ALA A 149 -5.99 -2.80 7.18
C ALA A 149 -6.82 -4.08 6.99
N THR A 150 -8.00 -3.91 6.39
CA THR A 150 -8.97 -5.00 6.24
C THR A 150 -9.29 -5.25 4.77
N TYR A 151 -9.57 -6.51 4.43
CA TYR A 151 -9.94 -6.88 3.06
C TYR A 151 -11.20 -6.15 2.58
N PRO A 152 -12.31 -6.06 3.36
CA PRO A 152 -13.51 -5.36 2.90
C PRO A 152 -13.25 -3.88 2.57
N GLU A 153 -12.45 -3.17 3.36
CA GLU A 153 -12.09 -1.78 3.09
C GLU A 153 -11.26 -1.65 1.80
N ALA A 154 -10.25 -2.49 1.64
CA ALA A 154 -9.38 -2.46 0.48
C ALA A 154 -10.13 -2.82 -0.82
N ASP A 155 -11.04 -3.80 -0.77
CA ASP A 155 -11.88 -4.18 -1.92
C ASP A 155 -12.89 -3.08 -2.25
N ALA A 156 -13.53 -2.47 -1.24
CA ALA A 156 -14.40 -1.32 -1.46
C ALA A 156 -13.65 -0.11 -2.05
N TYR A 157 -12.41 0.12 -1.61
CA TYR A 157 -11.54 1.16 -2.15
C TYR A 157 -11.23 0.91 -3.63
N ALA A 158 -10.82 -0.32 -3.98
CA ALA A 158 -10.54 -0.70 -5.36
C ALA A 158 -11.78 -0.53 -6.27
N LEU A 159 -12.97 -0.92 -5.79
CA LEU A 159 -14.23 -0.76 -6.54
C LEU A 159 -14.56 0.71 -6.83
N ARG A 160 -14.25 1.64 -5.91
CA ARG A 160 -14.48 3.07 -6.13
C ARG A 160 -13.60 3.62 -7.26
N LEU A 161 -12.34 3.19 -7.32
CA LEU A 161 -11.40 3.62 -8.36
C LEU A 161 -11.73 3.05 -9.75
N GLN A 162 -12.41 1.90 -9.81
CA GLN A 162 -12.87 1.29 -11.06
C GLN A 162 -14.13 1.95 -11.65
N ARG A 163 -14.85 2.75 -10.88
CA ARG A 163 -16.02 3.45 -11.41
C ARG A 163 -15.55 4.49 -12.42
N PRO A 164 -16.05 4.48 -13.68
CA PRO A 164 -15.73 5.54 -14.62
C PRO A 164 -16.08 6.86 -13.95
N LYS A 165 -15.12 7.81 -13.92
CA LYS A 165 -15.41 9.19 -13.52
C LYS A 165 -16.58 9.61 -14.40
N ARG A 166 -17.79 9.70 -13.83
CA ARG A 166 -18.95 10.22 -14.55
C ARG A 166 -18.49 11.57 -15.06
N ARG A 167 -18.23 11.67 -16.37
CA ARG A 167 -17.80 12.91 -17.00
C ARG A 167 -18.82 13.94 -16.54
N SER A 168 -18.36 14.95 -15.81
CA SER A 168 -19.12 16.16 -15.58
C SER A 168 -19.23 16.89 -16.92
N GLN A 169 -19.95 16.28 -17.87
CA GLN A 169 -20.63 16.98 -18.95
C GLN A 169 -21.85 17.61 -18.31
N ARG A 170 -21.64 18.74 -17.64
CA ARG A 170 -22.69 19.71 -17.40
C ARG A 170 -22.15 21.09 -17.74
N ARG A 171 -22.52 21.48 -18.96
CA ARG A 171 -22.96 22.81 -19.38
C ARG A 171 -21.89 23.91 -19.39
N GLY A 172 -21.44 24.23 -20.61
CA GLY A 172 -21.27 25.63 -20.98
C GLY A 172 -22.61 26.32 -21.12
#